data_AF-A0A956KFD1-F1
#
_entry.id   AF-A0A956KFD1-F1
#
_cell.length_a   1.000
_cell.length_b   1.000
_cell.length_c   1.000
_cell.angle_alpha   90.00
_cell.angle_beta   90.00
_cell.angle_gamma   90.00
#
_symmetry.space_group_name_H-M   'P 1'
#
loop_
_entity.id
_entity.type
_entity.pdbx_description
1 polymer ?
#
loop_
_entity_poly.entity_id
_entity_poly.type
_entity_poly.pdbx_seq_one_letter_code
_entity_poly.pdbx_strand_id
1 'polypeptide(L)'
;MTLIHHALRLFPRLLGVALVAPLLTACPSGDVGAPCNHGDLQPPAAETVTFPALSCNDLLCVYADTNKPSIDSCASDDECNADQDKPRFECSNSQCRLNLNYVLERSMCSRACETNTDCEDGGITDRVLAQESQCSSGFRCAIIQKLGDFCCRSLCVCFDDLNESVAENLANECMAGSCGQEEAADTAAM
;
A
#
# COMPACT_ATOMS: atom_id res chain seq x y z
N MET A 1 -67.29 41.41 43.55
CA MET A 1 -67.41 40.13 42.82
C MET A 1 -66.18 39.95 41.96
N THR A 2 -65.62 38.76 42.10
CA THR A 2 -64.34 38.21 41.64
C THR A 2 -64.30 37.99 40.12
N LEU A 3 -63.10 38.05 39.52
CA LEU A 3 -62.47 37.08 38.56
C LEU A 3 -61.62 37.81 37.49
N ILE A 4 -60.28 37.81 37.64
CA ILE A 4 -59.28 36.92 36.98
C ILE A 4 -59.25 37.12 35.44
N HIS A 5 -58.08 37.45 34.88
CA HIS A 5 -57.34 36.63 33.88
C HIS A 5 -55.93 37.17 33.67
N HIS A 6 -54.95 36.29 33.88
CA HIS A 6 -53.54 36.45 33.58
C HIS A 6 -53.28 36.73 32.09
N ALA A 7 -52.30 37.58 31.79
CA ALA A 7 -51.51 37.48 30.58
C ALA A 7 -50.06 37.91 30.86
N LEU A 8 -49.27 36.93 31.31
CA LEU A 8 -47.82 36.90 31.20
C LEU A 8 -47.41 37.11 29.74
N ARG A 9 -46.51 38.05 29.42
CA ARG A 9 -45.50 37.90 28.35
C ARG A 9 -44.24 38.68 28.72
N LEU A 10 -43.26 37.95 29.27
CA LEU A 10 -41.87 38.38 29.39
C LEU A 10 -41.28 38.55 27.97
N PHE A 11 -40.55 39.65 27.76
CA PHE A 11 -39.70 39.87 26.59
C PHE A 11 -38.28 39.30 26.81
N PRO A 12 -37.56 38.97 25.72
CA PRO A 12 -36.46 38.01 25.66
C PRO A 12 -35.08 38.65 25.88
N ARG A 13 -34.14 37.91 26.50
CA ARG A 13 -32.69 38.20 26.49
C ARG A 13 -31.94 36.87 26.58
N LEU A 14 -31.36 36.41 25.47
CA LEU A 14 -29.98 36.65 24.99
C LEU A 14 -29.02 35.54 25.47
N LEU A 15 -28.43 34.90 24.44
CA LEU A 15 -27.08 34.34 24.37
C LEU A 15 -26.72 33.16 25.27
N GLY A 16 -26.40 32.06 24.59
CA GLY A 16 -25.63 30.97 25.17
C GLY A 16 -25.68 29.67 24.38
N VAL A 17 -25.77 29.70 23.05
CA VAL A 17 -25.49 28.49 22.26
C VAL A 17 -23.99 28.28 22.31
N ALA A 18 -23.54 27.49 23.29
CA ALA A 18 -22.21 26.93 23.30
C ALA A 18 -22.11 25.98 22.10
N LEU A 19 -21.59 26.50 20.99
CA LEU A 19 -21.05 25.70 19.89
C LEU A 19 -19.81 24.97 20.42
N VAL A 20 -20.03 23.88 21.16
CA VAL A 20 -19.02 22.84 21.32
C VAL A 20 -19.02 22.08 20.01
N ALA A 21 -18.31 22.61 19.01
CA ALA A 21 -17.92 21.80 17.86
C ALA A 21 -16.85 20.83 18.37
N PRO A 22 -17.12 19.51 18.46
CA PRO A 22 -16.02 18.58 18.66
C PRO A 22 -15.13 18.72 17.43
N LEU A 23 -13.88 19.10 17.66
CA LEU A 23 -12.81 18.93 16.71
C LEU A 23 -12.75 17.44 16.38
N LEU A 24 -13.46 17.01 15.34
CA LEU A 24 -13.20 15.75 14.67
C LEU A 24 -11.84 15.93 13.99
N THR A 25 -10.77 15.82 14.77
CA THR A 25 -9.46 15.46 14.24
C THR A 25 -9.67 14.07 13.65
N ALA A 26 -10.01 14.01 12.37
CA ALA A 26 -9.95 12.77 11.61
C ALA A 26 -8.50 12.30 11.71
N CYS A 27 -8.24 11.39 12.64
CA CYS A 27 -6.96 10.74 12.76
C CYS A 27 -6.74 10.05 11.40
N PRO A 28 -5.54 10.17 10.81
CA PRO A 28 -5.25 9.43 9.59
C PRO A 28 -5.51 7.96 9.89
N SER A 29 -6.49 7.39 9.20
CA SER A 29 -6.70 5.96 9.22
C SER A 29 -5.54 5.37 8.45
N GLY A 30 -4.56 4.81 9.17
CA GLY A 30 -3.51 4.02 8.54
C GLY A 30 -4.13 3.04 7.55
N ASP A 31 -3.59 3.04 6.33
CA ASP A 31 -4.03 2.21 5.22
C ASP A 31 -2.92 1.27 4.75
N VAL A 32 -1.74 1.26 5.39
CA VAL A 32 -0.69 0.30 5.06
C VAL A 32 -1.24 -1.11 5.24
N GLY A 33 -1.21 -1.90 4.18
CA GLY A 33 -1.79 -3.24 4.17
C GLY A 33 -3.24 -3.35 3.73
N ALA A 34 -3.93 -2.23 3.48
CA ALA A 34 -5.25 -2.24 2.84
C ALA A 34 -5.12 -2.73 1.39
N PRO A 35 -6.09 -3.49 0.85
CA PRO A 35 -6.03 -3.95 -0.53
C PRO A 35 -6.08 -2.78 -1.50
N CYS A 36 -5.30 -2.87 -2.58
CA CYS A 36 -5.26 -1.87 -3.64
C CYS A 36 -5.20 -2.53 -5.03
N ASN A 37 -5.50 -1.76 -6.06
CA ASN A 37 -5.45 -2.21 -7.44
C ASN A 37 -4.46 -1.34 -8.22
N HIS A 38 -3.60 -1.99 -9.01
CA HIS A 38 -2.59 -1.33 -9.84
C HIS A 38 -3.17 -0.65 -11.10
N GLY A 39 -4.46 -0.84 -11.39
CA GLY A 39 -5.16 -0.27 -12.56
C GLY A 39 -5.07 -1.14 -13.81
N ASP A 40 -4.30 -2.22 -13.78
CA ASP A 40 -4.08 -3.13 -14.89
C ASP A 40 -4.98 -4.37 -14.82
N LEU A 41 -5.41 -4.84 -15.99
CA LEU A 41 -6.16 -6.10 -16.15
C LEU A 41 -5.24 -7.29 -16.40
N GLN A 42 -3.92 -7.06 -16.40
CA GLN A 42 -2.91 -8.10 -16.58
C GLN A 42 -2.06 -8.18 -15.32
N PRO A 43 -1.75 -9.40 -14.84
CA PRO A 43 -0.85 -9.59 -13.73
C PRO A 43 0.55 -9.09 -14.12
N PRO A 44 1.28 -8.42 -13.21
CA PRO A 44 2.65 -8.01 -13.47
C PRO A 44 3.54 -9.26 -13.62
N ALA A 45 4.66 -9.11 -14.34
CA ALA A 45 5.64 -10.18 -14.52
C ALA A 45 6.61 -10.33 -13.33
N ALA A 46 6.61 -9.36 -12.40
CA ALA A 46 7.50 -9.26 -11.24
C ALA A 46 6.84 -8.39 -10.16
N GLU A 47 7.56 -8.09 -9.07
CA GLU A 47 7.15 -7.05 -8.14
C GLU A 47 6.82 -5.73 -8.85
N THR A 48 5.88 -4.98 -8.31
CA THR A 48 5.44 -3.71 -8.90
C THR A 48 5.02 -2.71 -7.83
N VAL A 49 5.28 -1.45 -8.13
CA VAL A 49 4.87 -0.30 -7.33
C VAL A 49 4.17 0.67 -8.26
N THR A 50 2.89 0.91 -8.02
CA THR A 50 2.09 1.86 -8.79
C THR A 50 1.90 3.15 -8.03
N PHE A 51 2.14 4.26 -8.72
CA PHE A 51 1.87 5.62 -8.26
C PHE A 51 1.34 6.45 -9.44
N PRO A 52 0.25 7.22 -9.28
CA PRO A 52 -0.58 7.37 -8.09
C PRO A 52 -1.68 6.29 -7.97
N ALA A 53 -1.79 5.64 -6.82
CA ALA A 53 -2.86 4.72 -6.47
C ALA A 53 -3.92 5.40 -5.59
N LEU A 54 -5.01 5.86 -6.20
CA LEU A 54 -6.03 6.70 -5.52
C LEU A 54 -6.77 6.03 -4.37
N SER A 55 -6.68 4.71 -4.23
CA SER A 55 -7.24 3.95 -3.10
C SER A 55 -6.39 4.06 -1.82
N CYS A 56 -5.15 4.55 -1.94
CA CYS A 56 -4.20 4.63 -0.85
C CYS A 56 -3.95 6.09 -0.43
N ASN A 57 -3.77 6.34 0.86
CA ASN A 57 -3.52 7.67 1.41
C ASN A 57 -2.22 8.27 0.86
N ASP A 58 -1.15 7.48 0.82
CA ASP A 58 0.16 7.87 0.27
C ASP A 58 0.26 7.64 -1.25
N LEU A 59 -0.85 7.26 -1.89
CA LEU A 59 -0.95 6.99 -3.33
C LEU A 59 0.00 5.88 -3.83
N LEU A 60 0.43 4.98 -2.96
CA LEU A 60 1.36 3.89 -3.29
C LEU A 60 0.65 2.55 -3.13
N CYS A 61 0.60 1.78 -4.23
CA CYS A 61 0.12 0.40 -4.24
C CYS A 61 1.29 -0.53 -4.59
N VAL A 62 1.51 -1.55 -3.76
CA VAL A 62 2.68 -2.43 -3.84
C VAL A 62 2.26 -3.88 -3.95
N TYR A 63 2.85 -4.59 -4.90
CA TYR A 63 2.89 -6.05 -4.95
C TYR A 63 4.37 -6.47 -4.92
N ALA A 64 4.76 -7.27 -3.93
CA ALA A 64 6.17 -7.52 -3.62
C ALA A 64 6.60 -9.00 -3.72
N ASP A 65 5.66 -9.90 -3.98
CA ASP A 65 5.98 -11.32 -4.09
C ASP A 65 6.80 -11.59 -5.36
N THR A 66 7.91 -12.31 -5.18
CA THR A 66 8.92 -12.57 -6.22
C THR A 66 8.92 -14.04 -6.67
N ASN A 67 8.02 -14.86 -6.13
CA ASN A 67 7.92 -16.27 -6.47
C ASN A 67 7.64 -16.46 -7.97
N LYS A 68 8.26 -17.49 -8.55
CA LYS A 68 8.06 -17.89 -9.95
C LYS A 68 7.54 -19.32 -10.01
N PRO A 69 6.77 -19.68 -11.05
CA PRO A 69 6.35 -21.06 -11.23
C PRO A 69 7.59 -21.95 -11.46
N SER A 70 7.55 -23.20 -11.00
CA SER A 70 8.65 -24.15 -11.18
C SER A 70 8.78 -24.67 -12.62
N ILE A 71 7.74 -24.48 -13.42
CA ILE A 71 7.66 -24.82 -14.84
C ILE A 71 7.10 -23.64 -15.64
N ASP A 72 7.53 -23.49 -16.88
CA ASP A 72 7.01 -22.44 -17.77
C ASP A 72 5.77 -22.90 -18.56
N SER A 73 5.73 -24.18 -18.96
CA SER A 73 4.65 -24.75 -19.78
C SER A 73 3.73 -25.63 -18.94
N CYS A 74 2.43 -25.56 -19.21
CA CYS A 74 1.42 -26.24 -18.40
C CYS A 74 0.22 -26.74 -19.21
N ALA A 75 -0.50 -27.69 -18.63
CA ALA A 75 -1.83 -28.10 -19.03
C ALA A 75 -2.93 -27.69 -18.03
N SER A 76 -2.58 -27.38 -16.78
CA SER A 76 -3.52 -26.97 -15.73
C SER A 76 -2.88 -26.07 -14.69
N ASP A 77 -3.71 -25.38 -13.89
CA ASP A 77 -3.27 -24.56 -12.76
C ASP A 77 -2.51 -25.39 -11.72
N ASP A 78 -2.91 -26.64 -11.49
CA ASP A 78 -2.26 -27.54 -10.53
C ASP A 78 -0.80 -27.78 -10.89
N GLU A 79 -0.47 -27.91 -12.19
CA GLU A 79 0.90 -28.08 -12.65
C GLU A 79 1.76 -26.83 -12.35
N CYS A 80 1.18 -25.64 -12.50
CA CYS A 80 1.88 -24.37 -12.20
C CYS A 80 2.14 -24.17 -10.70
N ASN A 81 1.41 -24.86 -9.82
CA ASN A 81 1.46 -24.68 -8.37
C ASN A 81 1.98 -25.92 -7.62
N ALA A 82 2.52 -26.93 -8.32
CA ALA A 82 2.90 -28.22 -7.72
C ALA A 82 3.89 -28.10 -6.54
N ASP A 83 4.77 -27.09 -6.57
CA ASP A 83 5.79 -26.82 -5.55
C ASP A 83 5.48 -25.58 -4.68
N GLN A 84 4.22 -25.12 -4.65
CA GLN A 84 3.82 -23.91 -3.96
C GLN A 84 2.97 -24.21 -2.72
N ASP A 85 3.22 -23.48 -1.63
CA ASP A 85 2.43 -23.61 -0.40
C ASP A 85 0.98 -23.09 -0.52
N LYS A 86 0.72 -22.29 -1.57
CA LYS A 86 -0.58 -21.67 -1.86
C LYS A 86 -0.74 -21.54 -3.38
N PRO A 87 -1.97 -21.58 -3.92
CA PRO A 87 -2.19 -21.32 -5.35
C PRO A 87 -1.90 -19.85 -5.67
N ARG A 88 -0.90 -19.61 -6.53
CA ARG A 88 -0.47 -18.26 -6.97
C ARG A 88 -0.52 -18.09 -8.49
N PHE A 89 -0.36 -19.19 -9.22
CA PHE A 89 -0.22 -19.20 -10.67
C PHE A 89 -1.46 -19.79 -11.34
N GLU A 90 -1.71 -19.40 -12.59
CA GLU A 90 -2.71 -19.99 -13.47
C GLU A 90 -2.06 -20.45 -14.78
N CYS A 91 -2.62 -21.49 -15.37
CA CYS A 91 -2.24 -21.95 -16.69
C CYS A 91 -3.06 -21.24 -17.76
N SER A 92 -2.41 -20.38 -18.55
CA SER A 92 -3.06 -19.64 -19.62
C SER A 92 -2.28 -19.76 -20.91
N ASN A 93 -2.94 -20.19 -21.99
CA ASN A 93 -2.29 -20.44 -23.28
C ASN A 93 -1.08 -21.39 -23.18
N SER A 94 -1.21 -22.42 -22.34
CA SER A 94 -0.14 -23.38 -22.04
C SER A 94 1.11 -22.77 -21.40
N GLN A 95 0.98 -21.60 -20.77
CA GLN A 95 2.05 -20.94 -20.02
C GLN A 95 1.61 -20.69 -18.58
N CYS A 96 2.48 -21.03 -17.63
CA CYS A 96 2.30 -20.64 -16.25
C CYS A 96 2.54 -19.15 -16.11
N ARG A 97 1.55 -18.44 -15.58
CA ARG A 97 1.65 -17.03 -15.27
C ARG A 97 1.03 -16.75 -13.92
N LEU A 98 1.37 -15.61 -13.36
CA LEU A 98 0.81 -15.16 -12.10
C LEU A 98 -0.71 -14.97 -12.23
N ASN A 99 -1.48 -15.40 -11.24
CA ASN A 99 -2.93 -15.26 -11.23
C ASN A 99 -3.31 -13.82 -10.84
N LEU A 100 -4.19 -13.17 -11.61
CA LEU A 100 -4.59 -11.78 -11.35
C LEU A 100 -5.31 -11.62 -10.00
N ASN A 101 -6.14 -12.57 -9.59
CA ASN A 101 -6.82 -12.49 -8.29
C ASN A 101 -5.81 -12.58 -7.15
N TYR A 102 -4.80 -13.45 -7.29
CA TYR A 102 -3.72 -13.53 -6.31
C TYR A 102 -2.96 -12.20 -6.20
N VAL A 103 -2.65 -11.55 -7.33
CA VAL A 103 -2.05 -10.21 -7.33
C VAL A 103 -2.92 -9.23 -6.56
N LEU A 104 -4.21 -9.13 -6.89
CA LEU A 104 -5.13 -8.21 -6.24
C LEU A 104 -5.29 -8.46 -4.73
N GLU A 105 -5.23 -9.72 -4.30
CA GLU A 105 -5.28 -10.10 -2.87
C GLU A 105 -3.99 -9.75 -2.11
N ARG A 106 -2.84 -9.72 -2.80
CA ARG A 106 -1.52 -9.41 -2.22
C ARG A 106 -1.05 -7.98 -2.50
N SER A 107 -1.73 -7.25 -3.37
CA SER A 107 -1.49 -5.83 -3.64
C SER A 107 -1.99 -4.98 -2.47
N MET A 108 -1.07 -4.28 -1.81
CA MET A 108 -1.37 -3.52 -0.61
C MET A 108 -0.94 -2.07 -0.72
N CYS A 109 -1.77 -1.19 -0.14
CA CYS A 109 -1.39 0.18 0.09
C CYS A 109 -0.13 0.22 0.97
N SER A 110 0.76 1.13 0.62
CA SER A 110 2.08 1.27 1.24
C SER A 110 2.38 2.75 1.49
N ARG A 111 3.48 3.00 2.17
CA ARG A 111 4.02 4.33 2.42
C ARG A 111 5.54 4.29 2.39
N ALA A 112 6.15 5.44 2.25
CA ALA A 112 7.58 5.57 2.45
C ALA A 112 7.95 5.45 3.93
N CYS A 113 9.14 4.90 4.18
CA CYS A 113 9.66 4.65 5.52
C CYS A 113 11.18 4.87 5.56
N GLU A 114 11.72 5.07 6.75
CA GLU A 114 13.17 5.06 7.03
C GLU A 114 13.56 3.82 7.83
N THR A 115 12.67 3.33 8.69
CA THR A 115 12.88 2.19 9.58
C THR A 115 11.64 1.30 9.65
N ASN A 116 11.81 0.07 10.14
CA ASN A 116 10.69 -0.86 10.35
C ASN A 116 9.60 -0.28 11.27
N THR A 117 9.96 0.58 12.22
CA THR A 117 9.02 1.22 13.15
C THR A 117 8.05 2.17 12.45
N ASP A 118 8.42 2.73 11.28
CA ASP A 118 7.52 3.58 10.50
C ASP A 118 6.35 2.79 9.86
N CYS A 119 6.46 1.47 9.86
CA CYS A 119 5.47 0.53 9.34
C CYS A 119 4.67 -0.17 10.45
N GLU A 120 4.86 0.23 11.70
CA GLU A 120 4.17 -0.32 12.86
C GLU A 120 3.06 0.64 13.33
N ASP A 121 2.04 0.11 14.00
CA ASP A 121 1.00 0.95 14.60
C ASP A 121 1.50 1.67 15.85
N GLY A 122 1.45 3.01 15.83
CA GLY A 122 1.79 3.85 16.99
C GLY A 122 0.63 4.08 17.96
N GLY A 123 -0.53 3.45 17.75
CA GLY A 123 -1.73 3.60 18.58
C GLY A 123 -2.85 4.40 17.89
N ILE A 124 -3.78 4.94 18.68
CA ILE A 124 -5.01 5.60 18.15
C ILE A 124 -4.68 6.86 17.34
N THR A 125 -3.64 7.61 17.72
CA THR A 125 -3.24 8.87 17.08
C THR A 125 -2.32 8.66 15.89
N ASP A 126 -1.62 7.52 15.84
CA ASP A 126 -0.50 7.25 14.94
C ASP A 126 -0.69 5.89 14.25
N ARG A 127 -1.94 5.59 13.86
CA ARG A 127 -2.28 4.37 13.15
C ARG A 127 -1.65 4.40 11.76
N VAL A 128 -0.91 3.36 11.43
CA VAL A 128 -0.24 3.19 10.14
C VAL A 128 -0.88 2.05 9.36
N LEU A 129 -1.23 0.97 10.06
CA LEU A 129 -1.77 -0.23 9.47
C LEU A 129 -3.28 -0.10 9.26
N ALA A 130 -3.73 -0.69 8.15
CA ALA A 130 -5.14 -0.95 7.92
C ALA A 130 -5.69 -1.90 9.00
N GLN A 131 -6.97 -1.73 9.36
CA GLN A 131 -7.65 -2.63 10.31
C GLN A 131 -7.66 -4.08 9.83
N GLU A 132 -7.74 -4.26 8.52
CA GLU A 132 -7.79 -5.57 7.87
C GLU A 132 -6.66 -5.60 6.83
N SER A 133 -5.74 -6.55 6.99
CA SER A 133 -4.66 -6.81 6.05
C SER A 133 -4.49 -8.31 5.85
N GLN A 134 -4.11 -8.72 4.63
CA GLN A 134 -3.73 -10.10 4.34
C GLN A 134 -2.28 -10.41 4.78
N CYS A 135 -1.57 -9.42 5.35
CA CYS A 135 -0.22 -9.60 5.85
C CYS A 135 -0.22 -10.12 7.29
N SER A 136 0.25 -11.35 7.48
CA SER A 136 0.24 -12.02 8.78
C SER A 136 1.49 -11.73 9.62
N SER A 137 2.65 -11.56 8.97
CA SER A 137 3.93 -11.37 9.66
C SER A 137 4.31 -9.89 9.87
N GLY A 138 3.40 -8.96 9.57
CA GLY A 138 3.61 -7.53 9.68
C GLY A 138 4.40 -6.92 8.52
N PHE A 139 4.70 -5.62 8.63
CA PHE A 139 5.36 -4.86 7.57
C PHE A 139 6.83 -4.58 7.91
N ARG A 140 7.67 -4.51 6.87
CA ARG A 140 9.08 -4.13 6.93
C ARG A 140 9.34 -2.95 6.04
N CYS A 141 10.29 -2.12 6.46
CA CYS A 141 10.79 -1.05 5.64
C CYS A 141 11.87 -1.59 4.70
N ALA A 142 11.54 -1.71 3.42
CA ALA A 142 12.42 -2.36 2.45
C ALA A 142 12.36 -1.69 1.07
N ILE A 143 13.44 -1.85 0.31
CA ILE A 143 13.48 -1.50 -1.12
C ILE A 143 13.23 -2.79 -1.89
N ILE A 144 12.17 -2.81 -2.71
CA ILE A 144 11.81 -3.99 -3.51
C ILE A 144 12.10 -3.83 -5.00
N GLN A 145 12.17 -2.60 -5.51
CA GLN A 145 12.60 -2.32 -6.86
C GLN A 145 13.16 -0.90 -6.98
N LYS A 146 13.87 -0.61 -8.07
CA LYS A 146 14.31 0.75 -8.42
C LYS A 146 13.13 1.53 -9.03
N LEU A 147 12.62 2.52 -8.32
CA LEU A 147 11.45 3.31 -8.72
C LEU A 147 11.80 4.46 -9.68
N GLY A 148 12.31 4.16 -10.88
CA GLY A 148 12.68 5.17 -11.88
C GLY A 148 13.52 6.31 -11.29
N ASP A 149 13.14 7.57 -11.56
CA ASP A 149 13.79 8.80 -11.06
C ASP A 149 13.70 8.99 -9.53
N PHE A 150 12.79 8.27 -8.86
CA PHE A 150 12.58 8.35 -7.41
C PHE A 150 13.44 7.36 -6.62
N CYS A 151 14.34 6.66 -7.30
CA CYS A 151 15.52 6.00 -6.75
C CYS A 151 15.37 5.35 -5.37
N CYS A 152 15.40 4.02 -5.32
CA CYS A 152 15.70 3.26 -4.11
C CYS A 152 14.95 3.74 -2.85
N ARG A 153 13.66 4.06 -3.01
CA ARG A 153 12.83 4.48 -1.89
C ARG A 153 12.40 3.25 -1.11
N SER A 154 12.69 3.25 0.19
CA SER A 154 12.18 2.23 1.08
C SER A 154 10.69 2.45 1.31
N LEU A 155 9.93 1.35 1.22
CA LEU A 155 8.49 1.31 1.39
C LEU A 155 8.11 0.32 2.48
N CYS A 156 6.96 0.51 3.10
CA CYS A 156 6.37 -0.50 3.98
C CYS A 156 5.84 -1.67 3.15
N VAL A 157 6.51 -2.81 3.24
CA VAL A 157 6.20 -4.01 2.44
C VAL A 157 5.80 -5.15 3.37
N CYS A 158 4.79 -5.93 2.95
CA CYS A 158 4.35 -7.09 3.71
C CYS A 158 5.48 -8.13 3.82
N PHE A 159 5.80 -8.55 5.04
CA PHE A 159 6.92 -9.46 5.29
C PHE A 159 6.67 -10.86 4.71
N ASP A 160 5.42 -11.29 4.62
CA ASP A 160 5.05 -12.58 4.00
C ASP A 160 5.43 -12.68 2.51
N ASP A 161 5.52 -11.53 1.84
CA ASP A 161 5.81 -11.44 0.40
C ASP A 161 7.26 -11.02 0.13
N LEU A 162 8.02 -10.66 1.18
CA LEU A 162 9.35 -10.11 1.04
C LEU A 162 10.40 -11.21 0.96
N ASN A 163 11.18 -11.21 -0.13
CA ASN A 163 12.44 -11.95 -0.18
C ASN A 163 13.55 -11.09 0.43
N GLU A 164 13.87 -11.32 1.71
CA GLU A 164 14.84 -10.52 2.46
C GLU A 164 16.21 -10.46 1.77
N SER A 165 16.70 -11.58 1.23
CA SER A 165 18.00 -11.60 0.56
C SER A 165 18.01 -10.73 -0.70
N VAL A 166 16.93 -10.74 -1.48
CA VAL A 166 16.80 -9.87 -2.66
C VAL A 166 16.70 -8.42 -2.25
N ALA A 167 15.90 -8.11 -1.22
CA ALA A 167 15.71 -6.75 -0.70
C ALA A 167 17.01 -6.16 -0.12
N GLU A 168 17.80 -6.96 0.61
CA GLU A 168 19.10 -6.56 1.14
C GLU A 168 20.12 -6.30 0.03
N ASN A 169 20.18 -7.18 -0.98
CA ASN A 169 21.04 -6.98 -2.14
C ASN A 169 20.69 -5.68 -2.87
N LEU A 170 19.39 -5.43 -3.09
CA LEU A 170 18.92 -4.21 -3.72
C LEU A 170 19.25 -2.97 -2.87
N ALA A 171 19.07 -3.03 -1.55
CA ALA A 171 19.45 -1.95 -0.65
C ALA A 171 20.96 -1.64 -0.70
N ASN A 172 21.80 -2.68 -0.80
CA ASN A 172 23.25 -2.50 -0.98
C ASN A 172 23.59 -1.85 -2.32
N GLU A 173 22.95 -2.27 -3.41
CA GLU A 173 23.11 -1.63 -4.73
C GLU A 173 22.71 -0.15 -4.69
N CYS A 174 21.62 0.15 -3.98
CA CYS A 174 21.12 1.50 -3.80
C CYS A 174 22.09 2.39 -3.01
N MET A 175 22.74 1.86 -1.97
CA MET A 175 23.78 2.57 -1.21
C MET A 175 25.08 2.76 -2.01
N ALA A 176 25.38 1.87 -2.96
CA ALA A 176 26.55 1.95 -3.82
C ALA A 176 26.46 3.05 -4.91
N GLY A 177 25.35 3.80 -4.96
CA GLY A 177 25.27 5.07 -5.70
C GLY A 177 24.87 4.96 -7.18
N SER A 178 24.26 3.87 -7.63
CA SER A 178 23.78 3.75 -9.02
C SER A 178 22.38 4.37 -9.20
N CYS A 179 22.24 5.62 -8.82
CA CYS A 179 21.02 6.40 -8.97
C CYS A 179 21.34 7.64 -9.81
N GLY A 180 21.27 7.47 -11.14
CA GLY A 180 21.47 8.56 -12.12
C GLY A 180 22.83 8.60 -12.82
N GLN A 181 23.24 7.54 -13.52
CA GLN A 181 24.17 7.66 -14.64
C GLN A 181 23.70 6.82 -15.84
N GLU A 182 22.54 7.17 -16.38
CA GLU A 182 22.32 7.01 -17.83
C GLU A 182 22.67 8.36 -18.47
N GLU A 183 23.91 8.41 -18.97
CA GLU A 183 24.41 9.20 -20.09
C GLU A 183 23.63 10.46 -20.51
N ALA A 184 24.11 11.61 -20.04
CA ALA A 184 24.28 12.75 -20.94
C ALA A 184 25.44 12.46 -21.91
N ALA A 185 25.28 11.46 -22.77
CA ALA A 185 26.12 11.25 -23.95
C ALA A 185 25.34 11.66 -25.20
N ASP A 186 24.92 12.93 -25.26
CA ASP A 186 24.84 13.62 -26.54
C ASP A 186 25.15 15.11 -26.34
N THR A 187 26.43 15.40 -26.25
CA THR A 187 26.95 16.68 -26.73
C THR A 187 28.09 16.37 -27.69
N ALA A 188 27.89 16.82 -28.93
CA ALA A 188 28.88 17.03 -29.98
C ALA A 188 29.26 15.82 -30.87
N ALA A 189 28.39 15.49 -31.83
CA ALA A 189 28.82 15.22 -33.21
C ALA A 189 27.67 15.38 -34.23
N MET A 190 27.44 16.60 -34.72
CA MET A 190 27.27 16.99 -36.15
C MET A 190 26.70 18.39 -36.28
#